data_AF-A0A7C6H5R3-F1
#
_entry.id   AF-A0A7C6H5R3-F1
#
_cell.length_a   1.000
_cell.length_b   1.000
_cell.length_c   1.000
_cell.angle_alpha   90.00
_cell.angle_beta   90.00
_cell.angle_gamma   90.00
#
_symmetry.space_group_name_H-M   'P 1'
#
loop_
_entity.id
_entity.type
_entity.pdbx_description
1 polymer ?
#
loop_
_entity_poly.entity_id
_entity_poly.type
_entity_poly.pdbx_seq_one_letter_code
_entity_poly.pdbx_strand_id
1 'polypeptide(L)'
;MSMRDAKVSLMTYGLHYGGGVFEGLRAYDTPWGRSVFRLEDHMRRFIESARFLRLKLDYDLGELCEGVRSVVRTNGPNADYIRPIAFYGATPNLSMNPQGIPTHVAIVTVHMGSYIGDRQMREGMDAIVSSWEKPSNRATSSMAKVCGNYVNSALAKFDAVQAGADEAIMLNGNGTVAEGTGENLFIVRDGKLITPDLASGVLEGVTRDTVIKLARAAGYDVEERPITRGELLVANEVFMTGTAAEIVPVRTIDGVPINGGRPGPVTLQVQRLYNSAVRGEDARFVDWLDLVERKDIELLKV
;
A
#
# COMPACT_ATOMS: atom_id res chain seq x y z
N MET A 1 -18.42 -10.32 -16.22
CA MET A 1 -19.50 -9.51 -15.62
C MET A 1 -19.13 -8.04 -15.75
N SER A 2 -20.04 -7.16 -16.12
CA SER A 2 -19.72 -5.72 -16.17
C SER A 2 -19.66 -5.14 -14.75
N MET A 3 -18.90 -4.06 -14.55
CA MET A 3 -18.86 -3.35 -13.26
C MET A 3 -20.24 -2.84 -12.82
N ARG A 4 -21.15 -2.55 -13.77
CA ARG A 4 -22.51 -2.06 -13.48
C ARG A 4 -23.42 -3.14 -12.89
N ASP A 5 -23.11 -4.41 -13.14
CA ASP A 5 -23.90 -5.55 -12.67
C ASP A 5 -23.43 -6.05 -11.28
N ALA A 6 -22.21 -5.67 -10.87
CA ALA A 6 -21.67 -5.95 -9.55
C ALA A 6 -22.37 -5.09 -8.49
N LYS A 7 -23.47 -5.59 -7.92
CA LYS A 7 -24.31 -4.88 -6.95
C LYS A 7 -24.36 -5.60 -5.61
N VAL A 8 -24.51 -4.82 -4.54
CA VAL A 8 -24.75 -5.31 -3.18
C VAL A 8 -26.01 -4.66 -2.61
N SER A 9 -26.63 -5.30 -1.62
CA SER A 9 -27.78 -4.71 -0.91
C SER A 9 -27.33 -3.49 -0.09
N LEU A 10 -28.22 -2.50 0.05
CA LEU A 10 -28.01 -1.40 1.01
C LEU A 10 -27.93 -1.91 2.46
N MET A 11 -28.43 -3.11 2.75
CA MET A 11 -28.33 -3.74 4.08
C MET A 11 -27.01 -4.50 4.29
N THR A 12 -25.99 -4.24 3.47
CA THR A 12 -24.66 -4.86 3.59
C THR A 12 -23.92 -4.33 4.82
N TYR A 13 -23.55 -5.20 5.75
CA TYR A 13 -22.85 -4.85 7.00
C TYR A 13 -21.59 -4.02 6.73
N GLY A 14 -20.80 -4.40 5.72
CA GLY A 14 -19.58 -3.67 5.34
C GLY A 14 -19.81 -2.18 5.00
N LEU A 15 -21.00 -1.82 4.51
CA LEU A 15 -21.36 -0.42 4.20
C LEU A 15 -21.67 0.40 5.45
N HIS A 16 -22.26 -0.22 6.48
CA HIS A 16 -22.70 0.49 7.70
C HIS A 16 -21.65 0.53 8.80
N TYR A 17 -20.82 -0.52 8.89
CA TYR A 17 -19.91 -0.72 10.02
C TYR A 17 -18.43 -0.86 9.62
N GLY A 18 -18.12 -0.69 8.33
CA GLY A 18 -16.74 -0.81 7.82
C GLY A 18 -16.15 -2.23 7.89
N GLY A 19 -17.00 -3.24 8.13
CA GLY A 19 -16.62 -4.65 8.25
C GLY A 19 -16.21 -5.29 6.93
N GLY A 20 -14.97 -5.05 6.52
CA GLY A 20 -14.36 -5.64 5.36
C GLY A 20 -12.85 -5.38 5.30
N VAL A 21 -12.18 -6.10 4.41
CA VAL A 21 -10.74 -5.98 4.14
C VAL A 21 -10.52 -5.85 2.64
N PHE A 22 -9.42 -5.24 2.25
CA PHE A 22 -9.09 -5.09 0.84
C PHE A 22 -7.59 -5.13 0.60
N GLU A 23 -7.22 -5.26 -0.67
CA GLU A 23 -5.84 -5.12 -1.13
C GLU A 23 -5.71 -4.10 -2.25
N GLY A 24 -4.47 -3.67 -2.48
CA GLY A 24 -4.12 -2.86 -3.64
C GLY A 24 -2.89 -3.46 -4.29
N LEU A 25 -3.05 -3.98 -5.51
CA LEU A 25 -1.96 -4.56 -6.29
C LEU A 25 -1.79 -3.75 -7.57
N ARG A 26 -0.61 -3.83 -8.18
CA ARG A 26 -0.34 -3.28 -9.50
C ARG A 26 0.07 -4.38 -10.47
N ALA A 27 -0.38 -4.23 -11.71
CA ALA A 27 0.15 -4.98 -12.83
C ALA A 27 1.04 -4.08 -13.68
N TYR A 28 2.20 -4.61 -14.05
CA TYR A 28 3.19 -3.95 -14.88
C TYR A 28 3.43 -4.75 -16.14
N ASP A 29 3.72 -4.06 -17.24
CA ASP A 29 4.22 -4.70 -18.44
C ASP A 29 5.72 -4.94 -18.28
N THR A 30 6.14 -6.18 -18.53
CA THR A 30 7.53 -6.65 -18.48
C THR A 30 7.93 -7.21 -19.84
N PRO A 31 9.21 -7.46 -20.11
CA PRO A 31 9.66 -8.12 -21.34
C PRO A 31 9.00 -9.49 -21.61
N TRP A 32 8.45 -10.15 -20.59
CA TRP A 32 7.86 -11.50 -20.71
C TRP A 32 6.33 -11.47 -20.83
N GLY A 33 5.73 -10.32 -20.59
CA GLY A 33 4.28 -10.12 -20.56
C GLY A 33 3.85 -9.33 -19.34
N ARG A 34 2.53 -9.22 -19.15
CA ARG A 34 1.96 -8.52 -18.00
C ARG A 34 2.16 -9.35 -16.73
N SER A 35 2.64 -8.69 -15.67
CA SER A 35 2.95 -9.30 -14.38
C SER A 35 2.25 -8.58 -13.25
N VAL A 36 1.72 -9.31 -12.27
CA VAL A 36 1.23 -8.74 -11.02
C VAL A 36 2.35 -8.78 -9.99
N PHE A 37 2.80 -7.60 -9.57
CA PHE A 37 3.94 -7.50 -8.67
C PHE A 37 3.58 -8.02 -7.27
N ARG A 38 4.35 -9.00 -6.79
CA ARG A 38 4.23 -9.63 -5.47
C ARG A 38 2.81 -10.11 -5.14
N LEU A 39 2.16 -10.76 -6.12
CA LEU A 39 0.77 -11.24 -6.01
C LEU A 39 0.53 -12.07 -4.76
N GLU A 40 1.37 -13.09 -4.52
CA GLU A 40 1.17 -13.99 -3.38
C GLU A 40 1.30 -13.27 -2.03
N ASP A 41 2.25 -12.35 -1.90
CA ASP A 41 2.43 -11.56 -0.67
C ASP A 41 1.20 -10.71 -0.36
N HIS A 42 0.63 -10.06 -1.38
CA HIS A 42 -0.61 -9.30 -1.24
C HIS A 42 -1.79 -10.19 -0.84
N MET A 43 -1.98 -11.34 -1.50
CA MET A 43 -3.11 -12.22 -1.20
C MET A 43 -2.96 -12.95 0.15
N ARG A 44 -1.74 -13.20 0.61
CA ARG A 44 -1.46 -13.67 1.96
C ARG A 44 -1.91 -12.64 3.00
N ARG A 45 -1.52 -11.37 2.83
CA ARG A 45 -1.97 -10.28 3.73
C ARG A 45 -3.49 -10.06 3.68
N PHE A 46 -4.11 -10.26 2.51
CA PHE A 46 -5.57 -10.24 2.38
C PHE A 46 -6.26 -11.30 3.25
N ILE A 47 -5.78 -12.54 3.20
CA ILE A 47 -6.28 -13.66 4.04
C ILE A 47 -6.03 -13.37 5.52
N GLU A 48 -4.85 -12.88 5.87
CA GLU A 48 -4.50 -12.52 7.26
C GLU A 48 -5.38 -11.40 7.80
N SER A 49 -5.68 -10.38 6.99
CA SER A 49 -6.61 -9.31 7.33
C SER A 49 -8.03 -9.86 7.52
N ALA A 50 -8.49 -10.76 6.64
CA ALA A 50 -9.79 -11.40 6.78
C ALA A 50 -9.87 -12.22 8.07
N ARG A 51 -8.82 -12.99 8.38
CA ARG A 51 -8.69 -13.73 9.65
C ARG A 51 -8.76 -12.80 10.86
N PHE A 52 -8.11 -11.63 10.82
CA PHE A 52 -8.18 -10.63 11.88
C PHE A 52 -9.61 -10.17 12.14
N LEU A 53 -10.39 -9.92 11.09
CA LEU A 53 -11.81 -9.57 11.21
C LEU A 53 -12.75 -10.76 11.49
N ARG A 54 -12.22 -11.99 11.61
CA ARG A 54 -12.99 -13.24 11.68
C ARG A 54 -13.91 -13.43 10.46
N LEU A 55 -13.54 -12.83 9.35
CA LEU A 55 -14.22 -12.91 8.07
C LEU A 55 -13.82 -14.23 7.40
N LYS A 56 -14.75 -15.18 7.30
CA LYS A 56 -14.48 -16.48 6.68
C LYS A 56 -14.44 -16.31 5.16
N LEU A 57 -13.29 -16.62 4.56
CA LEU A 57 -13.14 -16.74 3.12
C LEU A 57 -13.37 -18.20 2.71
N ASP A 58 -14.15 -18.42 1.65
CA ASP A 58 -14.37 -19.75 1.06
C ASP A 58 -13.38 -20.05 -0.08
N TYR A 59 -12.28 -19.30 -0.15
CA TYR A 59 -11.24 -19.43 -1.17
C TYR A 59 -9.86 -19.55 -0.52
N ASP A 60 -9.03 -20.43 -1.05
CA ASP A 60 -7.62 -20.52 -0.65
C ASP A 60 -6.73 -19.49 -1.37
N LEU A 61 -5.44 -19.46 -1.00
CA LEU A 61 -4.47 -18.54 -1.59
C LEU A 61 -4.30 -18.73 -3.10
N GLY A 62 -4.29 -19.97 -3.58
CA GLY A 62 -4.13 -20.29 -5.00
C GLY A 62 -5.33 -19.84 -5.82
N GLU A 63 -6.55 -20.09 -5.32
CA GLU A 63 -7.80 -19.66 -5.93
C GLU A 63 -7.89 -18.13 -5.99
N LEU A 64 -7.51 -17.44 -4.92
CA LEU A 64 -7.48 -15.98 -4.85
C LEU A 64 -6.46 -15.37 -5.84
N CYS A 65 -5.25 -15.93 -5.90
CA CYS A 65 -4.24 -15.51 -6.88
C CYS A 65 -4.71 -15.76 -8.32
N GLU A 66 -5.34 -16.90 -8.61
CA GLU A 66 -5.91 -17.14 -9.95
C GLU A 66 -7.08 -16.21 -10.25
N GLY A 67 -7.90 -15.86 -9.27
CA GLY A 67 -8.94 -14.85 -9.40
C GLY A 67 -8.36 -13.50 -9.85
N VAL A 68 -7.24 -13.07 -9.26
CA VAL A 68 -6.53 -11.85 -9.68
C VAL A 68 -6.03 -11.97 -11.12
N ARG A 69 -5.29 -13.04 -11.44
CA ARG A 69 -4.79 -13.28 -12.81
C ARG A 69 -5.93 -13.28 -13.84
N SER A 70 -7.03 -13.96 -13.55
CA SER A 70 -8.19 -14.07 -14.42
C SER A 70 -8.82 -12.72 -14.73
N VAL A 71 -9.01 -11.85 -13.73
CA VAL A 71 -9.57 -10.51 -13.94
C VAL A 71 -8.61 -9.62 -14.72
N VAL A 72 -7.29 -9.67 -14.42
CA VAL A 72 -6.29 -8.92 -15.18
C VAL A 72 -6.24 -9.38 -16.64
N ARG A 73 -6.25 -10.69 -16.89
CA ARG A 73 -6.29 -11.29 -18.23
C ARG A 73 -7.53 -10.85 -19.01
N THR A 74 -8.68 -10.83 -18.36
CA THR A 74 -9.97 -10.45 -18.98
C THR A 74 -10.01 -8.98 -19.35
N ASN A 75 -9.44 -8.10 -18.52
CA ASN A 75 -9.50 -6.64 -18.71
C ASN A 75 -8.27 -6.06 -19.43
N GLY A 76 -7.24 -6.87 -19.65
CA GLY A 76 -6.06 -6.55 -20.47
C GLY A 76 -5.28 -5.33 -19.98
N PRO A 77 -4.80 -4.45 -20.89
CA PRO A 77 -3.87 -3.37 -20.54
C PRO A 77 -4.46 -2.31 -19.60
N ASN A 78 -5.79 -2.18 -19.54
CA ASN A 78 -6.48 -1.24 -18.66
C ASN A 78 -6.52 -1.70 -17.20
N ALA A 79 -6.10 -2.93 -16.90
CA ALA A 79 -6.02 -3.45 -15.54
C ALA A 79 -4.64 -3.19 -14.93
N ASP A 80 -4.27 -1.93 -14.68
CA ASP A 80 -2.97 -1.57 -14.07
C ASP A 80 -3.02 -1.55 -12.54
N TYR A 81 -4.23 -1.43 -11.97
CA TYR A 81 -4.46 -1.46 -10.54
C TYR A 81 -5.58 -2.45 -10.19
N ILE A 82 -5.29 -3.36 -9.26
CA ILE A 82 -6.19 -4.44 -8.84
C ILE A 82 -6.62 -4.20 -7.39
N ARG A 83 -7.91 -4.37 -7.14
CA ARG A 83 -8.58 -4.19 -5.85
C ARG A 83 -9.36 -5.44 -5.47
N PRO A 84 -8.72 -6.44 -4.84
CA PRO A 84 -9.42 -7.46 -4.08
C PRO A 84 -10.11 -6.82 -2.88
N ILE A 85 -11.33 -7.26 -2.58
CA ILE A 85 -12.10 -6.83 -1.42
C ILE A 85 -12.93 -8.00 -0.90
N ALA A 86 -12.94 -8.19 0.42
CA ALA A 86 -13.83 -9.12 1.10
C ALA A 86 -14.58 -8.40 2.21
N PHE A 87 -15.87 -8.68 2.39
CA PHE A 87 -16.69 -7.95 3.36
C PHE A 87 -17.86 -8.79 3.85
N TYR A 88 -18.36 -8.44 5.04
CA TYR A 88 -19.61 -8.96 5.57
C TYR A 88 -20.78 -8.44 4.73
N GLY A 89 -21.57 -9.37 4.20
CA GLY A 89 -22.67 -9.15 3.28
C GLY A 89 -23.95 -8.61 3.92
N ALA A 90 -25.07 -8.86 3.26
CA ALA A 90 -26.38 -8.37 3.69
C ALA A 90 -26.91 -9.12 4.91
N THR A 91 -27.56 -8.38 5.82
CA THR A 91 -28.28 -8.91 6.98
C THR A 91 -29.70 -8.32 7.03
N PRO A 92 -30.73 -9.08 7.47
CA PRO A 92 -32.08 -8.54 7.62
C PRO A 92 -32.19 -7.46 8.71
N ASN A 93 -31.26 -7.44 9.67
CA ASN A 93 -31.25 -6.52 10.79
C ASN A 93 -29.90 -5.79 10.90
N LEU A 94 -29.94 -4.51 11.24
CA LEU A 94 -28.76 -3.74 11.61
C LEU A 94 -28.31 -4.13 13.03
N SER A 95 -27.16 -4.78 13.12
CA SER A 95 -26.58 -5.27 14.38
C SER A 95 -25.07 -5.12 14.31
N MET A 96 -24.46 -4.80 15.46
CA MET A 96 -23.00 -4.73 15.56
C MET A 96 -22.36 -6.12 15.51
N ASN A 97 -23.07 -7.18 15.91
CA ASN A 97 -22.55 -8.55 15.92
C ASN A 97 -22.49 -9.11 14.48
N PRO A 98 -21.30 -9.40 13.92
CA PRO A 98 -21.17 -9.91 12.56
C PRO A 98 -21.37 -11.43 12.44
N GLN A 99 -21.61 -12.15 13.54
CA GLN A 99 -21.76 -13.61 13.51
C GLN A 99 -22.92 -14.06 12.63
N GLY A 100 -22.66 -15.05 11.78
CA GLY A 100 -23.65 -15.64 10.88
C GLY A 100 -23.94 -14.80 9.62
N ILE A 101 -23.34 -13.62 9.47
CA ILE A 101 -23.48 -12.82 8.25
C ILE A 101 -22.65 -13.47 7.13
N PRO A 102 -23.20 -13.68 5.92
CA PRO A 102 -22.45 -14.24 4.80
C PRO A 102 -21.28 -13.32 4.42
N THR A 103 -20.21 -13.91 3.88
CA THR A 103 -19.06 -13.16 3.36
C THR A 103 -19.12 -13.09 1.84
N HIS A 104 -18.72 -11.95 1.28
CA HIS A 104 -18.54 -11.78 -0.16
C HIS A 104 -17.08 -11.42 -0.47
N VAL A 105 -16.61 -11.88 -1.62
CA VAL A 105 -15.29 -11.54 -2.17
C VAL A 105 -15.50 -11.01 -3.59
N ALA A 106 -14.81 -9.92 -3.94
CA ALA A 106 -14.77 -9.38 -5.29
C ALA A 106 -13.34 -8.97 -5.63
N ILE A 107 -12.99 -9.06 -6.92
CA ILE A 107 -11.73 -8.56 -7.46
C ILE A 107 -12.06 -7.63 -8.62
N VAL A 108 -11.65 -6.38 -8.50
CA VAL A 108 -11.91 -5.34 -9.49
C VAL A 108 -10.58 -4.83 -10.03
N THR A 109 -10.56 -4.46 -11.31
CA THR A 109 -9.40 -3.77 -11.91
C THR A 109 -9.84 -2.43 -12.46
N VAL A 110 -8.97 -1.43 -12.35
CA VAL A 110 -9.15 -0.10 -12.94
C VAL A 110 -7.87 0.34 -13.61
N HIS A 111 -7.98 1.33 -14.50
CA HIS A 111 -6.83 2.08 -15.00
C HIS A 111 -6.62 3.30 -14.09
N MET A 112 -5.51 3.30 -13.36
CA MET A 112 -5.20 4.33 -12.37
C MET A 112 -4.09 5.29 -12.84
N GLY A 113 -3.11 4.82 -13.61
CA GLY A 113 -1.95 5.64 -13.96
C GLY A 113 -1.12 6.06 -12.73
N SER A 114 -0.62 7.30 -12.70
CA SER A 114 0.12 7.85 -11.56
C SER A 114 -0.82 8.32 -10.45
N TYR A 115 -0.67 7.80 -9.22
CA TYR A 115 -1.58 8.09 -8.11
C TYR A 115 -1.42 9.52 -7.57
N ILE A 116 -0.19 9.95 -7.30
CA ILE A 116 0.11 11.30 -6.78
C ILE A 116 0.35 12.30 -7.92
N GLY A 117 0.71 11.82 -9.12
CA GLY A 117 0.96 12.64 -10.31
C GLY A 117 2.43 12.68 -10.72
N ASP A 118 2.67 12.81 -12.03
CA ASP A 118 4.01 12.73 -12.61
C ASP A 118 4.96 13.83 -12.14
N ARG A 119 4.40 14.99 -11.77
CA ARG A 119 5.18 16.09 -11.21
C ARG A 119 5.73 15.69 -9.84
N GLN A 120 4.87 15.26 -8.93
CA GLN A 120 5.26 14.86 -7.57
C GLN A 120 6.21 13.67 -7.57
N MET A 121 6.06 12.72 -8.50
CA MET A 121 7.03 11.63 -8.68
C MET A 121 8.45 12.13 -8.99
N ARG A 122 8.57 13.23 -9.74
CA ARG A 122 9.86 13.82 -10.17
C ARG A 122 10.40 14.90 -9.24
N GLU A 123 9.53 15.74 -8.69
CA GLU A 123 9.88 16.94 -7.91
C GLU A 123 9.69 16.74 -6.40
N GLY A 124 9.02 15.66 -6.00
CA GLY A 124 8.58 15.42 -4.63
C GLY A 124 7.23 16.08 -4.33
N MET A 125 6.59 15.58 -3.28
CA MET A 125 5.31 16.06 -2.76
C MET A 125 5.49 16.98 -1.55
N ASP A 126 4.51 17.84 -1.31
CA ASP A 126 4.39 18.64 -0.11
C ASP A 126 3.52 17.90 0.91
N ALA A 127 4.04 17.72 2.14
CA ALA A 127 3.33 17.02 3.19
C ALA A 127 3.07 17.93 4.40
N ILE A 128 2.05 17.58 5.19
CA ILE A 128 1.84 18.16 6.53
C ILE A 128 1.83 17.06 7.58
N VAL A 129 2.20 17.38 8.81
CA VAL A 129 1.97 16.49 9.95
C VAL A 129 0.51 16.66 10.39
N SER A 130 -0.26 15.58 10.30
CA SER A 130 -1.69 15.59 10.63
C SER A 130 -1.93 15.86 12.11
N SER A 131 -3.04 16.54 12.41
CA SER A 131 -3.60 16.66 13.77
C SER A 131 -4.33 15.39 14.21
N TRP A 132 -4.71 14.51 13.26
CA TRP A 132 -5.33 13.23 13.55
C TRP A 132 -4.26 12.20 13.91
N GLU A 133 -4.43 11.58 15.06
CA GLU A 133 -3.59 10.46 15.48
C GLU A 133 -3.93 9.19 14.68
N LYS A 134 -2.90 8.41 14.33
CA LYS A 134 -3.07 7.06 13.80
C LYS A 134 -3.66 6.16 14.88
N PRO A 135 -4.71 5.36 14.61
CA PRO A 135 -5.32 4.49 15.59
C PRO A 135 -4.29 3.60 16.28
N SER A 136 -4.28 3.65 17.62
CA SER A 136 -3.39 2.79 18.41
C SER A 136 -3.71 1.31 18.19
N ASN A 137 -2.70 0.45 18.39
CA ASN A 137 -2.86 -1.02 18.34
C ASN A 137 -3.87 -1.59 19.37
N ARG A 138 -4.37 -0.76 20.31
CA ARG A 138 -5.46 -1.13 21.24
C ARG A 138 -6.85 -0.80 20.69
N ALA A 139 -6.96 0.14 19.76
CA ALA A 139 -8.23 0.57 19.19
C ALA A 139 -8.64 -0.31 17.99
N THR A 140 -7.69 -0.50 17.07
CA THR A 140 -7.78 -1.41 15.92
C THR A 140 -6.36 -1.92 15.65
N SER A 141 -6.13 -2.63 14.55
CA SER A 141 -4.78 -3.00 14.12
C SER A 141 -4.47 -2.44 12.74
N SER A 142 -3.32 -1.79 12.61
CA SER A 142 -2.75 -1.43 11.30
C SER A 142 -2.17 -2.63 10.56
N MET A 143 -1.95 -3.78 11.23
CA MET A 143 -1.47 -5.00 10.56
C MET A 143 -2.50 -5.57 9.58
N ALA A 144 -3.79 -5.31 9.81
CA ALA A 144 -4.87 -5.71 8.93
C ALA A 144 -5.34 -4.52 8.07
N LYS A 145 -5.47 -4.74 6.76
CA LYS A 145 -5.92 -3.72 5.82
C LYS A 145 -7.45 -3.64 5.76
N VAL A 146 -8.02 -3.12 6.85
CA VAL A 146 -9.46 -3.06 7.13
C VAL A 146 -10.09 -1.80 6.52
N CYS A 147 -11.26 -1.94 5.88
CA CYS A 147 -12.02 -0.83 5.30
C CYS A 147 -12.31 0.29 6.31
N GLY A 148 -12.82 -0.06 7.50
CA GLY A 148 -13.13 0.91 8.56
C GLY A 148 -11.95 1.75 9.04
N ASN A 149 -10.71 1.25 8.94
CA ASN A 149 -9.52 2.01 9.35
C ASN A 149 -9.28 3.25 8.46
N TYR A 150 -9.80 3.24 7.22
CA TYR A 150 -9.57 4.31 6.25
C TYR A 150 -10.40 5.58 6.49
N VAL A 151 -11.37 5.56 7.42
CA VAL A 151 -12.07 6.79 7.83
C VAL A 151 -11.09 7.80 8.43
N ASN A 152 -10.17 7.33 9.28
CA ASN A 152 -9.13 8.16 9.89
C ASN A 152 -8.15 8.70 8.84
N SER A 153 -7.66 7.84 7.95
CA SER A 153 -6.81 8.24 6.82
C SER A 153 -7.49 9.30 5.94
N ALA A 154 -8.78 9.14 5.65
CA ALA A 154 -9.53 10.07 4.80
C ALA A 154 -9.67 11.45 5.43
N LEU A 155 -9.89 11.54 6.75
CA LEU A 155 -9.93 12.82 7.47
C LEU A 155 -8.57 13.53 7.45
N ALA A 156 -7.50 12.79 7.73
CA ALA A 156 -6.14 13.34 7.66
C ALA A 156 -5.79 13.82 6.24
N LYS A 157 -6.20 13.08 5.21
CA LYS A 157 -6.02 13.47 3.80
C LYS A 157 -6.82 14.71 3.44
N PHE A 158 -8.06 14.80 3.92
CA PHE A 158 -8.92 15.96 3.70
C PHE A 158 -8.27 17.23 4.24
N ASP A 159 -7.77 17.19 5.48
CA ASP A 159 -7.10 18.32 6.11
C ASP A 159 -5.82 18.73 5.35
N ALA A 160 -5.04 17.76 4.87
CA ALA A 160 -3.84 18.02 4.05
C ALA A 160 -4.18 18.75 2.75
N VAL A 161 -5.15 18.24 2.00
CA VAL A 161 -5.60 18.86 0.74
C VAL A 161 -6.16 20.25 1.00
N GLN A 162 -6.93 20.44 2.08
CA GLN A 162 -7.47 21.74 2.47
C GLN A 162 -6.37 22.75 2.84
N ALA A 163 -5.27 22.28 3.42
CA ALA A 163 -4.09 23.08 3.72
C ALA A 163 -3.18 23.32 2.50
N GLY A 164 -3.52 22.78 1.32
CA GLY A 164 -2.73 22.91 0.09
C GLY A 164 -1.55 21.96 -0.02
N ALA A 165 -1.48 20.93 0.84
CA ALA A 165 -0.49 19.86 0.76
C ALA A 165 -0.98 18.68 -0.08
N ASP A 166 -0.05 17.90 -0.61
CA ASP A 166 -0.35 16.69 -1.37
C ASP A 166 -0.72 15.54 -0.43
N GLU A 167 -0.13 15.43 0.77
CA GLU A 167 -0.33 14.29 1.68
C GLU A 167 -0.19 14.65 3.17
N ALA A 168 -0.77 13.84 4.06
CA ALA A 168 -0.61 13.94 5.50
C ALA A 168 0.31 12.83 6.05
N ILE A 169 1.21 13.19 6.96
CA ILE A 169 2.01 12.29 7.78
C ILE A 169 1.33 12.17 9.15
N MET A 170 1.00 10.96 9.56
CA MET A 170 0.30 10.68 10.81
C MET A 170 1.28 10.23 11.89
N LEU A 171 1.05 10.70 13.12
CA LEU A 171 1.78 10.24 14.31
C LEU A 171 0.93 9.23 15.09
N ASN A 172 1.57 8.33 15.83
CA ASN A 172 0.90 7.45 16.79
C ASN A 172 0.74 8.12 18.17
N GLY A 173 0.02 7.47 19.09
CA GLY A 173 -0.21 7.98 20.44
C GLY A 173 1.01 8.12 21.35
N ASN A 174 2.19 7.69 20.89
CA ASN A 174 3.46 7.99 21.56
C ASN A 174 4.12 9.28 21.01
N GLY A 175 3.50 9.95 20.04
CA GLY A 175 4.04 11.13 19.37
C GLY A 175 5.16 10.83 18.36
N THR A 176 5.36 9.56 18.01
CA THR A 176 6.32 9.12 16.98
C THR A 176 5.63 8.96 15.63
N VAL A 177 6.39 9.10 14.54
CA VAL A 177 5.90 8.96 13.17
C VAL A 177 5.38 7.54 12.97
N ALA A 178 4.14 7.44 12.48
CA ALA A 178 3.58 6.20 11.97
C ALA A 178 3.80 6.12 10.46
N GLU A 179 2.88 6.68 9.67
CA GLU A 179 2.89 6.54 8.21
C GLU A 179 2.10 7.69 7.56
N GLY A 180 2.09 7.75 6.23
CA GLY A 180 1.17 8.60 5.48
C GLY A 180 -0.27 8.12 5.59
N THR A 181 -1.22 8.79 4.92
CA THR A 181 -2.63 8.35 4.97
C THR A 181 -2.87 7.03 4.24
N GLY A 182 -2.04 6.69 3.24
CA GLY A 182 -2.10 5.44 2.50
C GLY A 182 -0.75 4.76 2.22
N GLU A 183 0.35 5.33 2.71
CA GLU A 183 1.72 5.00 2.35
C GLU A 183 2.61 4.84 3.59
N ASN A 184 3.54 3.88 3.60
CA ASN A 184 4.60 3.88 4.61
C ASN A 184 5.62 5.00 4.32
N LEU A 185 6.44 5.34 5.32
CA LEU A 185 7.42 6.42 5.23
C LEU A 185 8.83 5.93 5.54
N PHE A 186 9.80 6.51 4.84
CA PHE A 186 11.24 6.35 5.08
C PHE A 186 11.90 7.71 5.22
N ILE A 187 12.95 7.77 6.04
CA ILE A 187 13.88 8.89 6.12
C ILE A 187 15.29 8.42 5.79
N VAL A 188 16.12 9.32 5.30
CA VAL A 188 17.56 9.13 5.18
C VAL A 188 18.23 10.02 6.20
N ARG A 189 19.04 9.43 7.08
CA ARG A 189 19.72 10.15 8.15
C ARG A 189 21.02 9.45 8.53
N ASP A 190 22.09 10.21 8.70
CA ASP A 190 23.40 9.71 9.15
C ASP A 190 23.90 8.51 8.32
N GLY A 191 23.67 8.56 7.00
CA GLY A 191 24.05 7.50 6.06
C GLY A 191 23.15 6.25 6.08
N LYS A 192 22.10 6.25 6.89
CA LYS A 192 21.16 5.12 7.02
C LYS A 192 19.82 5.41 6.36
N LEU A 193 19.17 4.35 5.93
CA LEU A 193 17.77 4.36 5.50
C LEU A 193 16.90 3.85 6.66
N ILE A 194 15.98 4.67 7.15
CA ILE A 194 15.24 4.40 8.40
C ILE A 194 13.75 4.47 8.13
N THR A 195 12.99 3.51 8.65
CA THR A 195 11.53 3.49 8.58
C THR A 195 10.93 3.15 9.95
N PRO A 196 9.73 3.65 10.30
CA PRO A 196 9.05 3.25 11.52
C PRO A 196 8.92 1.73 11.60
N ASP A 197 9.15 1.17 12.78
CA ASP A 197 8.94 -0.24 13.05
C ASP A 197 7.44 -0.59 13.07
N LEU A 198 7.10 -1.89 13.01
CA LEU A 198 5.71 -2.33 13.04
C LEU A 198 5.01 -2.00 14.38
N ALA A 199 5.78 -1.90 15.46
CA ALA A 199 5.26 -1.51 16.77
C ALA A 199 4.77 -0.05 16.81
N SER A 200 5.27 0.80 15.91
CA SER A 200 4.84 2.19 15.71
C SER A 200 3.45 2.32 15.10
N GLY A 201 2.76 1.20 14.81
CA GLY A 201 1.36 1.20 14.36
C GLY A 201 1.19 1.47 12.86
N VAL A 202 2.21 1.12 12.07
CA VAL A 202 2.18 1.18 10.60
C VAL A 202 1.58 -0.09 9.99
N LEU A 203 1.08 0.01 8.76
CA LEU A 203 0.74 -1.17 7.96
C LEU A 203 2.05 -1.87 7.53
N GLU A 204 2.07 -3.21 7.61
CA GLU A 204 3.15 -4.02 7.04
C GLU A 204 3.07 -3.98 5.50
N GLY A 205 3.58 -2.90 4.91
CA GLY A 205 3.49 -2.61 3.48
C GLY A 205 4.33 -3.54 2.63
N VAL A 206 3.74 -4.12 1.58
CA VAL A 206 4.48 -4.90 0.57
C VAL A 206 5.53 -4.03 -0.14
N THR A 207 5.21 -2.77 -0.47
CA THR A 207 6.18 -1.82 -1.05
C THR A 207 7.29 -1.45 -0.05
N ARG A 208 6.96 -1.28 1.24
CA ARG A 208 7.94 -1.05 2.30
C ARG A 208 8.93 -2.22 2.40
N ASP A 209 8.42 -3.46 2.48
CA ASP A 209 9.26 -4.67 2.50
C ASP A 209 10.11 -4.79 1.22
N THR A 210 9.55 -4.45 0.07
CA THR A 210 10.26 -4.41 -1.22
C THR A 210 11.43 -3.42 -1.16
N VAL A 211 11.21 -2.20 -0.67
CA VAL A 211 12.25 -1.18 -0.52
C VAL A 211 13.33 -1.63 0.45
N ILE A 212 12.98 -2.22 1.59
CA ILE A 212 13.95 -2.75 2.56
C ILE A 212 14.85 -3.80 1.90
N LYS A 213 14.28 -4.74 1.16
CA LYS A 213 15.02 -5.80 0.46
C LYS A 213 15.91 -5.25 -0.65
N LEU A 214 15.39 -4.33 -1.47
CA LEU A 214 16.17 -3.67 -2.54
C LEU A 214 17.32 -2.83 -1.99
N ALA A 215 17.06 -2.05 -0.93
CA ALA A 215 18.07 -1.20 -0.30
C ALA A 215 19.20 -2.03 0.34
N ARG A 216 18.85 -3.09 1.09
CA ARG A 216 19.86 -4.02 1.64
C ARG A 216 20.69 -4.68 0.55
N ALA A 217 20.05 -5.13 -0.55
CA ALA A 217 20.75 -5.72 -1.69
C ALA A 217 21.64 -4.72 -2.45
N ALA A 218 21.36 -3.42 -2.33
CA ALA A 218 22.19 -2.34 -2.87
C ALA A 218 23.27 -1.84 -1.87
N GLY A 219 23.37 -2.46 -0.68
CA GLY A 219 24.40 -2.16 0.31
C GLY A 219 24.05 -1.04 1.29
N TYR A 220 22.80 -0.59 1.36
CA TYR A 220 22.36 0.39 2.36
C TYR A 220 22.16 -0.26 3.74
N ASP A 221 22.55 0.45 4.80
CA ASP A 221 22.14 0.12 6.17
C ASP A 221 20.67 0.53 6.36
N VAL A 222 19.81 -0.45 6.67
CA VAL A 222 18.37 -0.27 6.80
C VAL A 222 17.93 -0.57 8.22
N GLU A 223 17.42 0.45 8.90
CA GLU A 223 17.02 0.42 10.29
C GLU A 223 15.49 0.55 10.43
N GLU A 224 14.88 -0.33 11.23
CA GLU A 224 13.47 -0.26 11.57
C GLU A 224 13.35 0.13 13.03
N ARG A 225 12.91 1.37 13.30
CA ARG A 225 12.80 1.92 14.67
C ARG A 225 11.84 3.10 14.73
N PRO A 226 11.41 3.55 15.92
CA PRO A 226 10.60 4.76 16.04
C PRO A 226 11.36 5.99 15.53
N ILE A 227 10.62 6.90 14.89
CA ILE A 227 11.12 8.18 14.38
C ILE A 227 10.35 9.29 15.07
N THR A 228 11.04 10.30 15.60
CA THR A 228 10.36 11.45 16.21
C THR A 228 9.97 12.48 15.16
N ARG A 229 8.98 13.34 15.45
CA ARG A 229 8.64 14.46 14.56
C ARG A 229 9.86 15.38 14.30
N GLY A 230 10.68 15.62 15.32
CA GLY A 230 11.88 16.44 15.16
C GLY A 230 12.91 15.80 14.23
N GLU A 231 13.09 14.49 14.33
CA GLU A 231 13.98 13.74 13.45
C GLU A 231 13.52 13.78 11.98
N LEU A 232 12.21 13.64 11.75
CA LEU A 232 11.59 13.74 10.43
C LEU A 232 11.90 15.08 9.75
N LEU A 233 11.82 16.20 10.48
CA LEU A 233 12.05 17.54 9.94
C LEU A 233 13.53 17.86 9.67
N VAL A 234 14.46 17.15 10.30
CA VAL A 234 15.91 17.36 10.13
C VAL A 234 16.59 16.17 9.45
N ALA A 235 15.83 15.30 8.79
CA ALA A 235 16.34 14.22 7.97
C ALA A 235 16.99 14.77 6.69
N ASN A 236 17.97 14.04 6.15
CA ASN A 236 18.60 14.40 4.87
C ASN A 236 17.62 14.22 3.71
N GLU A 237 16.81 13.17 3.74
CA GLU A 237 15.77 12.90 2.74
C GLU A 237 14.56 12.27 3.42
N VAL A 238 13.37 12.43 2.83
CA VAL A 238 12.14 11.74 3.24
C VAL A 238 11.41 11.27 1.98
N PHE A 239 10.85 10.08 2.01
CA PHE A 239 10.00 9.57 0.93
C PHE A 239 8.94 8.61 1.45
N MET A 240 7.86 8.46 0.68
CA MET A 240 6.77 7.54 0.98
C MET A 240 6.74 6.37 0.00
N THR A 241 6.19 5.25 0.47
CA THR A 241 6.12 4.00 -0.28
C THR A 241 4.74 3.37 -0.19
N GLY A 242 4.17 2.97 -1.32
CA GLY A 242 2.90 2.22 -1.34
C GLY A 242 2.59 1.68 -2.74
N THR A 243 1.67 0.72 -2.86
CA THR A 243 1.39 0.13 -4.18
C THR A 243 0.80 1.13 -5.16
N ALA A 244 -0.03 2.06 -4.68
CA ALA A 244 -0.61 3.10 -5.52
C ALA A 244 0.42 4.20 -5.84
N ALA A 245 1.07 4.71 -4.79
CA ALA A 245 2.03 5.82 -4.83
C ALA A 245 3.40 5.44 -5.40
N GLU A 246 3.75 4.16 -5.41
CA GLU A 246 5.10 3.65 -5.70
C GLU A 246 6.11 4.21 -4.70
N ILE A 247 7.12 4.97 -5.17
CA ILE A 247 8.13 5.61 -4.32
C ILE A 247 8.09 7.11 -4.61
N VAL A 248 7.61 7.91 -3.66
CA VAL A 248 7.38 9.34 -3.84
C VAL A 248 8.25 10.15 -2.89
N PRO A 249 9.15 11.03 -3.38
CA PRO A 249 9.93 11.90 -2.53
C PRO A 249 9.02 12.89 -1.78
N VAL A 250 9.39 13.27 -0.56
CA VAL A 250 8.76 14.37 0.18
C VAL A 250 9.73 15.54 0.18
N ARG A 251 9.33 16.65 -0.45
CA ARG A 251 10.17 17.84 -0.61
C ARG A 251 9.94 18.88 0.48
N THR A 252 8.74 18.93 1.06
CA THR A 252 8.44 19.81 2.20
C THR A 252 7.58 19.09 3.23
N ILE A 253 7.75 19.45 4.50
CA ILE A 253 6.90 19.00 5.61
C ILE A 253 6.54 20.23 6.44
N ASP A 254 5.25 20.52 6.59
CA ASP A 254 4.76 21.73 7.28
C ASP A 254 5.40 23.02 6.73
N GLY A 255 5.68 23.07 5.42
CA GLY A 255 6.38 24.17 4.75
C GLY A 255 7.90 24.22 4.98
N VAL A 256 8.46 23.32 5.80
CA VAL A 256 9.91 23.19 5.99
C VAL A 256 10.51 22.37 4.84
N PRO A 257 11.49 22.90 4.08
CA PRO A 257 12.12 22.16 3.00
C PRO A 257 12.96 20.98 3.51
N ILE A 258 12.72 19.79 2.95
CA ILE A 258 13.56 18.61 3.11
C ILE A 258 14.54 18.55 1.94
N ASN A 259 15.83 18.31 2.22
CA ASN A 259 16.89 18.33 1.19
C ASN A 259 16.87 19.58 0.29
N GLY A 260 16.61 20.76 0.87
CA GLY A 260 16.48 22.00 0.10
C GLY A 260 15.28 22.03 -0.86
N GLY A 261 14.25 21.23 -0.62
CA GLY A 261 13.03 21.17 -1.42
C GLY A 261 13.12 20.31 -2.67
N ARG A 262 14.02 19.31 -2.69
CA ARG A 262 14.27 18.47 -3.87
C ARG A 262 14.44 17.00 -3.48
N PRO A 263 14.09 16.04 -4.36
CA PRO A 263 14.39 14.63 -4.12
C PRO A 263 15.90 14.42 -3.92
N GLY A 264 16.26 13.63 -2.93
CA GLY A 264 17.67 13.33 -2.64
C GLY A 264 18.19 12.10 -3.41
N PRO A 265 19.52 11.94 -3.47
CA PRO A 265 20.16 10.90 -4.25
C PRO A 265 19.79 9.47 -3.82
N VAL A 266 19.58 9.23 -2.52
CA VAL A 266 19.20 7.90 -2.02
C VAL A 266 17.77 7.57 -2.45
N THR A 267 16.85 8.51 -2.32
CA THR A 267 15.46 8.38 -2.76
C THR A 267 15.39 8.09 -4.26
N LEU A 268 16.13 8.84 -5.08
CA LEU A 268 16.20 8.62 -6.53
C LEU A 268 16.79 7.25 -6.87
N GLN A 269 17.75 6.76 -6.10
CA GLN A 269 18.31 5.43 -6.28
C GLN A 269 17.28 4.34 -5.91
N VAL A 270 16.56 4.49 -4.80
CA VAL A 270 15.48 3.57 -4.42
C VAL A 270 14.37 3.55 -5.47
N GLN A 271 13.98 4.72 -6.01
CA GLN A 271 13.04 4.82 -7.13
C GLN A 271 13.51 4.02 -8.35
N ARG A 272 14.79 4.13 -8.74
CA ARG A 272 15.35 3.36 -9.86
C ARG A 272 15.33 1.86 -9.60
N LEU A 273 15.77 1.43 -8.42
CA LEU A 273 15.78 0.02 -8.02
C LEU A 273 14.36 -0.56 -8.04
N TYR A 274 13.39 0.16 -7.48
CA TYR A 274 11.99 -0.27 -7.49
C TYR A 274 11.45 -0.38 -8.92
N ASN A 275 11.66 0.65 -9.74
CA ASN A 275 11.19 0.67 -11.13
C ASN A 275 11.78 -0.47 -11.97
N SER A 276 13.05 -0.81 -11.75
CA SER A 276 13.74 -1.92 -12.41
C SER A 276 13.16 -3.27 -11.97
N ALA A 277 12.94 -3.46 -10.66
CA ALA A 277 12.38 -4.69 -10.11
C ALA A 277 10.94 -4.95 -10.61
N VAL A 278 10.05 -3.95 -10.56
CA VAL A 278 8.64 -4.14 -10.98
C VAL A 278 8.47 -4.37 -12.49
N ARG A 279 9.44 -3.97 -13.31
CA ARG A 279 9.43 -4.15 -14.78
C ARG A 279 10.21 -5.38 -15.24
N GLY A 280 10.83 -6.14 -14.33
CA GLY A 280 11.61 -7.32 -14.67
C GLY A 280 12.96 -7.01 -15.31
N GLU A 281 13.51 -5.83 -15.03
CA GLU A 281 14.85 -5.44 -15.48
C GLU A 281 15.95 -5.89 -14.50
N ASP A 282 15.58 -6.24 -13.27
CA ASP A 282 16.49 -6.78 -12.26
C ASP A 282 16.28 -8.29 -12.07
N ALA A 283 17.19 -9.08 -12.65
CA ALA A 283 17.15 -10.54 -12.61
C ALA A 283 17.13 -11.12 -11.19
N ARG A 284 17.64 -10.39 -10.19
CA ARG A 284 17.68 -10.84 -8.79
C ARG A 284 16.30 -10.94 -8.15
N PHE A 285 15.30 -10.26 -8.72
CA PHE A 285 13.97 -10.10 -8.13
C PHE A 285 12.84 -10.57 -9.06
N VAL A 286 13.15 -11.39 -10.06
CA VAL A 286 12.14 -11.95 -10.98
C VAL A 286 11.11 -12.83 -10.27
N ASP A 287 11.47 -13.44 -9.14
CA ASP A 287 10.55 -14.24 -8.31
C ASP A 287 9.42 -13.37 -7.69
N TRP A 288 9.50 -12.04 -7.75
CA TRP A 288 8.41 -11.14 -7.37
C TRP A 288 7.38 -10.90 -8.49
N LEU A 289 7.63 -11.41 -9.69
CA LEU A 289 6.82 -11.15 -10.87
C LEU A 289 5.91 -12.35 -11.16
N ASP A 290 4.62 -12.23 -10.81
CA ASP A 290 3.61 -13.24 -11.14
C ASP A 290 3.02 -12.96 -12.52
N LEU A 291 3.52 -13.66 -13.55
CA LEU A 291 3.03 -13.50 -14.92
C LEU A 291 1.56 -13.90 -15.04
N VAL A 292 0.75 -13.01 -15.62
CA VAL A 292 -0.70 -13.21 -15.82
C VAL A 292 -0.97 -14.38 -16.77
N GLU A 293 -0.15 -14.52 -17.81
CA GLU A 293 -0.10 -15.70 -18.66
C GLU A 293 1.10 -16.53 -18.24
N ARG A 294 0.88 -17.77 -17.78
CA ARG A 294 1.98 -18.67 -17.41
C ARG A 294 2.86 -18.89 -18.64
N LYS A 295 4.04 -18.27 -18.64
CA LYS A 295 5.21 -18.68 -19.41
C LYS A 295 6.22 -19.21 -18.40
N ASP A 296 6.91 -20.30 -18.71
CA ASP A 296 7.89 -20.90 -17.80
C ASP A 296 9.04 -19.93 -17.51
N ILE A 297 9.00 -19.28 -16.34
CA ILE A 297 10.04 -18.34 -15.86
C ILE A 297 11.31 -19.09 -15.47
N GLU A 298 11.22 -20.39 -15.16
CA GLU A 298 12.35 -21.23 -14.70
C GLU A 298 13.52 -21.30 -15.71
N LEU A 299 13.28 -20.98 -16.99
CA LEU A 299 14.34 -20.93 -18.01
C LEU A 299 15.21 -19.67 -17.96
N LEU A 300 14.93 -18.73 -17.05
CA LEU A 300 15.57 -17.40 -16.98
C LEU A 300 16.55 -17.24 -15.81
N LYS A 301 16.72 -18.28 -14.97
CA LYS A 301 17.81 -18.35 -13.98
C LYS A 301 19.11 -18.75 -14.67
N VAL A 302 19.68 -17.84 -15.45
CA VAL A 302 21.03 -17.95 -16.05
C VAL A 302 21.92 -16.86 -15.47
#